data_AF-A0A1Y2ZXW1-F1
#
_entry.id   AF-A0A1Y2ZXW1-F1
#
_cell.length_a   1.000
_cell.length_b   1.000
_cell.length_c   1.000
_cell.angle_alpha   90.00
_cell.angle_beta   90.00
_cell.angle_gamma   90.00
#
_symmetry.space_group_name_H-M   'P 1'
#
loop_
_entity.id
_entity.type
_entity.pdbx_description
1 polymer ?
#
loop_
_entity_poly.entity_id
_entity_poly.type
_entity_poly.pdbx_seq_one_letter_code
_entity_poly.pdbx_strand_id
1 'polypeptide(L)'
;MQKKLFTVAAIAATLMSGCASTPTSVYEPFQATDLNPLLAAGYTQKVDNFFIINDSSSSMSDDYLGVGYAAQPNPTKFSVEKEILSRINQTIPNLPNPLTESVRSFGFGPCLDNGFTKLNQEPTAYSKAAFSAGIDALECSSGGSPLDDGIVGSTADLAASAGKIAVLVMSDGHDLDSYGTKEMAAMKAQYGDRLCVYGVWTGNPEETSGLAVLNQLSSIAGCGFAVSAESISTPERLGLFVKTIFLQPGAPALIPTAVLHVDIEFDNDEYTLEHSTLAKSHVNGHHSNPETVKQHLESQVKAIAATPDTQYEVQGHTNYTGKEARNIALGQGRAETVYNYLTTTYPGIEKQLLAPKGYSWNCPEQADPRSPHNRRVDLELNGGCQHTAISTQELRKTYGTPSLGGSHHSKHHRHHK
;
A
#
# COMPACT_ATOMS: atom_id res chain seq x y z
N MET A 1 27.98 -88.26 28.00
CA MET A 1 26.84 -88.58 27.11
C MET A 1 26.01 -87.33 26.90
N GLN A 2 25.64 -87.11 25.64
CA GLN A 2 24.77 -86.04 25.15
C GLN A 2 23.41 -86.03 25.86
N LYS A 3 22.80 -84.85 25.96
CA LYS A 3 21.52 -84.55 25.29
C LYS A 3 21.24 -83.05 25.30
N LYS A 4 21.06 -82.52 24.09
CA LYS A 4 20.61 -81.16 23.78
C LYS A 4 19.16 -81.00 24.26
N LEU A 5 18.82 -79.84 24.81
CA LEU A 5 17.46 -79.32 24.79
C LEU A 5 17.56 -77.82 24.51
N PHE A 6 17.20 -77.43 23.29
CA PHE A 6 17.00 -76.03 22.92
C PHE A 6 15.57 -75.67 23.29
N THR A 7 15.39 -74.80 24.27
CA THR A 7 14.09 -74.21 24.61
C THR A 7 14.01 -72.86 23.92
N VAL A 8 13.23 -72.79 22.85
CA VAL A 8 12.81 -71.53 22.22
C VAL A 8 11.76 -70.92 23.15
N ALA A 9 12.11 -69.83 23.85
CA ALA A 9 11.16 -69.01 24.58
C ALA A 9 10.87 -67.75 23.77
N ALA A 10 9.63 -67.66 23.28
CA ALA A 10 9.11 -66.56 22.50
C ALA A 10 9.09 -65.27 23.32
N ILE A 11 9.74 -64.22 22.81
CA ILE A 11 9.57 -62.85 23.29
C ILE A 11 8.28 -62.33 22.63
N ALA A 12 7.18 -62.35 23.38
CA ALA A 12 5.96 -61.64 23.00
C ALA A 12 6.20 -60.14 23.17
N ALA A 13 6.45 -59.44 22.06
CA ALA A 13 6.46 -57.99 22.02
C ALA A 13 5.00 -57.48 22.02
N THR A 14 4.49 -57.12 23.20
CA THR A 14 3.29 -56.28 23.32
C THR A 14 3.70 -54.82 23.14
N LEU A 15 3.66 -54.36 21.89
CA LEU A 15 3.69 -52.95 21.52
C LEU A 15 2.48 -52.69 20.62
N MET A 16 1.38 -52.22 21.20
CA MET A 16 0.32 -51.54 20.47
C MET A 16 -0.48 -50.66 21.45
N SER A 17 0.11 -49.53 21.83
CA SER A 17 -0.62 -48.35 22.27
C SER A 17 -0.33 -47.26 21.24
N GLY A 18 -0.85 -47.44 20.02
CA GLY A 18 -0.88 -46.36 19.04
C GLY A 18 -1.96 -45.39 19.48
N CYS A 19 -1.58 -44.23 20.03
CA CYS A 19 -2.47 -43.08 20.06
C CYS A 19 -2.84 -42.81 18.60
N ALA A 20 -4.12 -42.94 18.25
CA ALA A 20 -4.61 -42.51 16.95
C ALA A 20 -4.55 -40.97 16.90
N SER A 21 -3.37 -40.42 16.62
CA SER A 21 -3.25 -39.04 16.19
C SER A 21 -3.86 -38.97 14.78
N THR A 22 -4.92 -38.19 14.62
CA THR A 22 -5.43 -37.81 13.30
C THR A 22 -4.26 -37.26 12.47
N PRO A 23 -4.06 -37.71 11.23
CA PRO A 23 -2.95 -37.25 10.41
C PRO A 23 -3.09 -35.74 10.14
N THR A 24 -2.14 -34.95 10.61
CA THR A 24 -2.03 -33.52 10.32
C THR A 24 -1.48 -33.34 8.90
N SER A 25 -2.12 -32.48 8.10
CA SER A 25 -1.66 -32.14 6.76
C SER A 25 -0.25 -31.53 6.81
N VAL A 26 0.66 -32.10 6.02
CA VAL A 26 2.01 -31.53 5.83
C VAL A 26 2.02 -30.71 4.55
N TYR A 27 2.24 -29.41 4.69
CA TYR A 27 2.30 -28.46 3.56
C TYR A 27 3.68 -28.41 2.93
N GLU A 28 3.72 -28.02 1.66
CA GLU A 28 4.96 -27.65 0.99
C GLU A 28 5.68 -26.50 1.71
N PRO A 29 7.03 -26.45 1.71
CA PRO A 29 7.77 -25.38 2.34
C PRO A 29 7.39 -24.00 1.78
N PHE A 30 7.03 -23.07 2.66
CA PHE A 30 6.75 -21.69 2.32
C PHE A 30 7.97 -20.80 2.58
N GLN A 31 8.34 -19.96 1.61
CA GLN A 31 9.35 -18.92 1.81
C GLN A 31 8.69 -17.56 1.92
N ALA A 32 8.61 -17.02 3.14
CA ALA A 32 8.01 -15.72 3.38
C ALA A 32 8.78 -14.58 2.68
N THR A 33 8.05 -13.63 2.09
CA THR A 33 8.65 -12.36 1.66
C THR A 33 9.15 -11.58 2.86
N ASP A 34 10.41 -11.14 2.81
CA ASP A 34 10.97 -10.29 3.86
C ASP A 34 10.46 -8.84 3.71
N LEU A 35 9.66 -8.39 4.68
CA LEU A 35 9.11 -7.04 4.73
C LEU A 35 9.96 -6.07 5.57
N ASN A 36 11.03 -6.52 6.24
CA ASN A 36 11.91 -5.64 7.03
C ASN A 36 12.55 -4.52 6.20
N PRO A 37 12.94 -4.71 4.92
CA PRO A 37 13.46 -3.62 4.09
C PRO A 37 12.49 -2.44 3.93
N LEU A 38 11.17 -2.66 4.05
CA LEU A 38 10.18 -1.58 3.98
C LEU A 38 10.25 -0.66 5.20
N LEU A 39 10.48 -1.23 6.39
CA LEU A 39 10.67 -0.44 7.61
C LEU A 39 11.92 0.44 7.49
N ALA A 40 13.01 -0.10 6.94
CA ALA A 40 14.22 0.67 6.64
C ALA A 40 13.98 1.76 5.57
N ALA A 41 13.05 1.52 4.64
CA ALA A 41 12.62 2.48 3.62
C ALA A 41 11.57 3.50 4.10
N GLY A 42 11.33 3.60 5.41
CA GLY A 42 10.47 4.61 6.00
C GLY A 42 9.00 4.21 6.14
N TYR A 43 8.63 2.94 5.93
CA TYR A 43 7.33 2.45 6.36
C TYR A 43 7.26 2.38 7.88
N THR A 44 6.08 2.60 8.43
CA THR A 44 5.80 2.52 9.86
C THR A 44 4.75 1.46 10.15
N GLN A 45 4.75 0.96 11.38
CA GLN A 45 3.69 0.09 11.88
C GLN A 45 2.34 0.82 11.81
N LYS A 46 1.36 0.16 11.21
CA LYS A 46 0.00 0.67 10.98
C LYS A 46 -0.95 0.35 12.11
N VAL A 47 -0.77 -0.79 12.79
CA VAL A 47 -1.72 -1.33 13.77
C VAL A 47 -1.05 -1.66 15.09
N ASP A 48 -1.77 -1.44 16.18
CA ASP A 48 -1.34 -1.72 17.56
C ASP A 48 -1.94 -3.02 18.08
N ASN A 49 -3.05 -3.47 17.49
CA ASN A 49 -3.77 -4.70 17.86
C ASN A 49 -4.11 -5.52 16.61
N PHE A 50 -3.88 -6.83 16.67
CA PHE A 50 -4.19 -7.79 15.59
C PHE A 50 -4.96 -9.00 16.13
N PHE A 51 -6.27 -9.03 15.90
CA PHE A 51 -7.18 -10.01 16.51
C PHE A 51 -7.74 -10.93 15.44
N ILE A 52 -7.72 -12.24 15.70
CA ILE A 52 -8.16 -13.27 14.77
C ILE A 52 -9.51 -13.78 15.24
N ILE A 53 -10.48 -13.82 14.32
CA ILE A 53 -11.75 -14.52 14.45
C ILE A 53 -11.71 -15.68 13.46
N ASN A 54 -11.49 -16.90 13.95
CA ASN A 54 -11.33 -18.09 13.13
C ASN A 54 -12.61 -18.92 13.09
N ASP A 55 -13.04 -19.30 11.90
CA ASP A 55 -14.14 -20.25 11.74
C ASP A 55 -13.70 -21.65 12.16
N SER A 56 -14.42 -22.25 13.09
CA SER A 56 -14.22 -23.62 13.54
C SER A 56 -15.54 -24.37 13.52
N SER A 57 -16.44 -24.02 12.59
CA SER A 57 -17.67 -24.74 12.31
C SER A 57 -17.42 -26.05 11.55
N SER A 58 -18.43 -26.92 11.44
CA SER A 58 -18.27 -28.22 10.81
C SER A 58 -17.94 -28.18 9.32
N SER A 59 -18.36 -27.16 8.56
CA SER A 59 -18.01 -27.05 7.13
C SER A 59 -16.51 -26.89 6.91
N MET A 60 -15.80 -26.37 7.91
CA MET A 60 -14.35 -26.22 7.89
C MET A 60 -13.61 -27.57 7.95
N SER A 61 -14.30 -28.67 8.30
CA SER A 61 -13.74 -30.03 8.25
C SER A 61 -13.72 -30.63 6.84
N ASP A 62 -14.39 -30.01 5.87
CA ASP A 62 -14.37 -30.48 4.48
C ASP A 62 -13.00 -30.28 3.83
N ASP A 63 -12.69 -31.13 2.84
CA ASP A 63 -11.50 -30.97 1.99
C ASP A 63 -11.52 -29.59 1.32
N TYR A 64 -10.38 -28.89 1.36
CA TYR A 64 -10.19 -27.67 0.60
C TYR A 64 -9.88 -28.01 -0.86
N LEU A 65 -10.73 -27.54 -1.77
CA LEU A 65 -10.65 -27.82 -3.21
C LEU A 65 -9.92 -26.73 -4.01
N GLY A 66 -9.56 -25.62 -3.37
CA GLY A 66 -8.82 -24.54 -4.00
C GLY A 66 -7.34 -24.87 -4.23
N VAL A 67 -6.65 -24.01 -4.98
CA VAL A 67 -5.22 -24.20 -5.30
C VAL A 67 -4.31 -23.40 -4.36
N GLY A 68 -3.01 -23.73 -4.37
CA GLY A 68 -1.97 -22.99 -3.64
C GLY A 68 -1.66 -23.46 -2.22
N TYR A 69 -2.38 -24.48 -1.75
CA TYR A 69 -2.20 -25.11 -0.43
C TYR A 69 -2.13 -26.64 -0.57
N ALA A 70 -1.29 -27.14 -1.46
CA ALA A 70 -1.11 -28.59 -1.59
C ALA A 70 -0.50 -29.17 -0.30
N ALA A 71 -1.10 -30.25 0.21
CA ALA A 71 -0.63 -30.98 1.38
C ALA A 71 -0.97 -32.47 1.27
N GLN A 72 -0.35 -33.30 2.12
CA GLN A 72 -0.67 -34.72 2.26
C GLN A 72 -0.95 -35.08 3.74
N PRO A 73 -2.08 -35.75 4.05
CA PRO A 73 -3.25 -35.98 3.19
C PRO A 73 -3.87 -34.64 2.73
N ASN A 74 -4.87 -34.70 1.83
CA ASN A 74 -5.60 -33.50 1.39
C ASN A 74 -5.95 -32.63 2.60
N PRO A 75 -5.68 -31.32 2.54
CA PRO A 75 -5.96 -30.45 3.66
C PRO A 75 -7.44 -30.14 3.74
N THR A 76 -7.95 -30.03 4.96
CA THR A 76 -9.27 -29.47 5.22
C THR A 76 -9.21 -27.95 5.13
N LYS A 77 -10.35 -27.29 4.93
CA LYS A 77 -10.41 -25.82 4.97
C LYS A 77 -9.85 -25.26 6.28
N PHE A 78 -10.14 -25.89 7.42
CA PHE A 78 -9.61 -25.53 8.74
C PHE A 78 -8.07 -25.63 8.79
N SER A 79 -7.48 -26.70 8.23
CA SER A 79 -6.02 -26.80 8.21
C SER A 79 -5.40 -25.78 7.26
N VAL A 80 -6.11 -25.36 6.20
CA VAL A 80 -5.67 -24.27 5.31
C VAL A 80 -5.71 -22.92 6.03
N GLU A 81 -6.72 -22.64 6.86
CA GLU A 81 -6.75 -21.43 7.69
C GLU A 81 -5.53 -21.31 8.60
N LYS A 82 -5.23 -22.40 9.33
CA LYS A 82 -4.05 -22.46 10.21
C LYS A 82 -2.76 -22.25 9.43
N GLU A 83 -2.65 -22.83 8.23
CA GLU A 83 -1.49 -22.63 7.37
C GLU A 83 -1.38 -21.18 6.89
N ILE A 84 -2.49 -20.53 6.53
CA ILE A 84 -2.50 -19.10 6.17
C ILE A 84 -2.04 -18.24 7.35
N LEU A 85 -2.57 -18.48 8.55
CA LEU A 85 -2.16 -17.76 9.76
C LEU A 85 -0.67 -18.00 10.07
N SER A 86 -0.17 -19.22 9.88
CA SER A 86 1.25 -19.55 10.01
C SER A 86 2.11 -18.77 9.01
N ARG A 87 1.70 -18.71 7.74
CA ARG A 87 2.43 -17.94 6.71
C ARG A 87 2.38 -16.43 6.99
N ILE A 88 1.23 -15.90 7.43
CA ILE A 88 1.11 -14.51 7.90
C ILE A 88 2.09 -14.27 9.05
N ASN A 89 2.09 -15.16 10.05
CA ASN A 89 3.00 -15.11 11.18
C ASN A 89 4.45 -15.06 10.70
N GLN A 90 4.87 -15.88 9.73
CA GLN A 90 6.22 -15.85 9.17
C GLN A 90 6.56 -14.53 8.45
N THR A 91 5.60 -13.92 7.76
CA THR A 91 5.79 -12.71 6.94
C THR A 91 5.74 -11.39 7.71
N ILE A 92 5.09 -11.33 8.88
CA ILE A 92 5.06 -10.09 9.71
C ILE A 92 6.52 -9.64 10.01
N PRO A 93 6.92 -8.39 9.68
CA PRO A 93 8.30 -7.94 9.90
C PRO A 93 8.59 -7.69 11.39
N ASN A 94 9.83 -7.32 11.70
CA ASN A 94 10.21 -6.90 13.05
C ASN A 94 9.63 -5.51 13.35
N LEU A 95 8.37 -5.48 13.78
CA LEU A 95 7.65 -4.26 14.06
C LEU A 95 8.36 -3.44 15.15
N PRO A 96 8.48 -2.11 14.98
CA PRO A 96 9.25 -1.26 15.91
C PRO A 96 8.55 -1.01 17.25
N ASN A 97 7.21 -1.15 17.31
CA ASN A 97 6.44 -0.98 18.54
C ASN A 97 5.76 -2.30 18.94
N PRO A 98 5.38 -2.45 20.22
CA PRO A 98 4.60 -3.60 20.66
C PRO A 98 3.30 -3.75 19.84
N LEU A 99 3.02 -4.97 19.40
CA LEU A 99 1.75 -5.36 18.79
C LEU A 99 1.05 -6.28 19.79
N THR A 100 -0.24 -6.06 20.07
CA THR A 100 -1.06 -7.00 20.85
C THR A 100 -1.79 -7.93 19.90
N GLU A 101 -1.81 -9.23 20.18
CA GLU A 101 -2.53 -10.22 19.38
C GLU A 101 -3.41 -11.12 20.25
N SER A 102 -4.46 -11.66 19.64
CA SER A 102 -5.41 -12.58 20.27
C SER A 102 -6.05 -13.47 19.20
N VAL A 103 -6.37 -14.71 19.59
CA VAL A 103 -7.03 -15.68 18.73
C VAL A 103 -8.32 -16.14 19.39
N ARG A 104 -9.42 -16.00 18.65
CA ARG A 104 -10.74 -16.50 19.03
C ARG A 104 -11.31 -17.34 17.89
N SER A 105 -11.95 -18.45 18.22
CA SER A 105 -12.74 -19.22 17.28
C SER A 105 -14.24 -19.11 17.52
N PHE A 106 -15.03 -19.34 16.48
CA PHE A 106 -16.47 -19.56 16.57
C PHE A 106 -16.83 -20.92 15.95
N GLY A 107 -17.93 -21.52 16.38
CA GLY A 107 -18.31 -22.88 16.01
C GLY A 107 -19.33 -23.41 17.01
N PHE A 108 -19.51 -24.72 17.11
CA PHE A 108 -20.24 -25.30 18.24
C PHE A 108 -19.76 -26.72 18.59
N GLY A 109 -19.89 -27.10 19.85
CA GLY A 109 -19.62 -28.46 20.33
C GLY A 109 -18.26 -28.59 21.01
N PRO A 110 -17.70 -29.81 21.08
CA PRO A 110 -16.58 -30.12 21.97
C PRO A 110 -15.29 -29.35 21.62
N CYS A 111 -15.10 -28.94 20.35
CA CYS A 111 -13.97 -28.11 19.92
C CYS A 111 -13.94 -26.72 20.58
N LEU A 112 -15.09 -26.25 21.07
CA LEU A 112 -15.26 -24.94 21.70
C LEU A 112 -15.81 -25.07 23.13
N ASP A 113 -15.48 -26.15 23.84
CA ASP A 113 -15.92 -26.41 25.22
C ASP A 113 -17.47 -26.41 25.37
N ASN A 114 -18.17 -26.81 24.31
CA ASN A 114 -19.64 -26.74 24.16
C ASN A 114 -20.23 -25.31 24.18
N GLY A 115 -19.40 -24.29 23.93
CA GLY A 115 -19.83 -22.92 23.66
C GLY A 115 -20.01 -22.63 22.15
N PHE A 116 -20.44 -21.40 21.85
CA PHE A 116 -20.55 -20.87 20.48
C PHE A 116 -19.27 -20.15 20.02
N THR A 117 -18.41 -19.79 20.96
CA THR A 117 -17.09 -19.20 20.70
C THR A 117 -16.11 -19.56 21.82
N LYS A 118 -14.82 -19.58 21.51
CA LYS A 118 -13.74 -19.85 22.48
C LYS A 118 -12.64 -18.81 22.32
N LEU A 119 -12.18 -18.25 23.44
CA LEU A 119 -10.97 -17.44 23.46
C LEU A 119 -9.76 -18.38 23.50
N ASN A 120 -9.28 -18.80 22.33
CA ASN A 120 -8.15 -19.73 22.22
C ASN A 120 -6.87 -19.12 22.78
N GLN A 121 -6.72 -17.81 22.63
CA GLN A 121 -5.62 -17.06 23.21
C GLN A 121 -6.06 -15.66 23.65
N GLU A 122 -5.88 -15.38 24.94
CA GLU A 122 -6.10 -14.06 25.51
C GLU A 122 -5.21 -12.98 24.85
N PRO A 123 -5.63 -11.71 24.83
CA PRO A 123 -4.81 -10.60 24.36
C PRO A 123 -3.43 -10.59 25.02
N THR A 124 -2.38 -10.72 24.21
CA THR A 124 -0.99 -10.80 24.67
C THR A 124 -0.04 -10.08 23.72
N ALA A 125 1.18 -9.81 24.18
CA ALA A 125 2.21 -9.23 23.32
C ALA A 125 2.59 -10.21 22.22
N TYR A 126 2.50 -9.76 20.97
CA TYR A 126 2.88 -10.54 19.80
C TYR A 126 4.36 -10.91 19.84
N SER A 127 4.60 -12.19 19.61
CA SER A 127 5.86 -12.73 19.13
C SER A 127 5.55 -13.86 18.16
N LYS A 128 6.51 -14.21 17.29
CA LYS A 128 6.33 -15.35 16.37
C LYS A 128 5.92 -16.62 17.11
N ALA A 129 6.52 -16.86 18.28
CA ALA A 129 6.23 -18.03 19.11
C ALA A 129 4.86 -17.96 19.79
N ALA A 130 4.50 -16.80 20.37
CA ALA A 130 3.19 -16.63 21.00
C ALA A 130 2.06 -16.82 19.99
N PHE A 131 2.16 -16.16 18.82
CA PHE A 131 1.11 -16.29 17.81
C PHE A 131 1.02 -17.70 17.22
N SER A 132 2.16 -18.40 17.10
CA SER A 132 2.16 -19.83 16.74
C SER A 132 1.41 -20.68 17.77
N ALA A 133 1.59 -20.42 19.06
CA ALA A 133 0.87 -21.15 20.11
C ALA A 133 -0.66 -20.88 20.05
N GLY A 134 -1.07 -19.66 19.71
CA GLY A 134 -2.47 -19.31 19.50
C GLY A 134 -3.09 -20.02 18.30
N ILE A 135 -2.33 -20.17 17.21
CA ILE A 135 -2.75 -20.97 16.05
C ILE A 135 -2.84 -22.46 16.44
N ASP A 136 -1.90 -22.96 17.24
CA ASP A 136 -1.91 -24.36 17.69
C ASP A 136 -3.11 -24.66 18.61
N ALA A 137 -3.58 -23.69 19.38
CA ALA A 137 -4.77 -23.78 20.23
C ALA A 137 -6.11 -23.85 19.44
N LEU A 138 -6.08 -23.67 18.12
CA LEU A 138 -7.17 -24.04 17.21
C LEU A 138 -7.10 -25.54 16.95
N GLU A 139 -7.74 -26.36 17.78
CA GLU A 139 -7.54 -27.81 17.80
C GLU A 139 -8.38 -28.56 16.77
N CYS A 140 -9.64 -28.16 16.57
CA CYS A 140 -10.57 -28.82 15.67
C CYS A 140 -11.73 -27.91 15.27
N SER A 141 -12.54 -28.36 14.31
CA SER A 141 -13.74 -27.69 13.86
C SER A 141 -14.97 -28.58 14.03
N SER A 142 -16.09 -28.00 14.48
CA SER A 142 -17.36 -28.70 14.70
C SER A 142 -18.55 -27.73 14.83
N GLY A 143 -19.76 -28.23 14.60
CA GLY A 143 -21.01 -27.53 14.90
C GLY A 143 -21.38 -26.41 13.93
N GLY A 144 -22.38 -25.60 14.31
CA GLY A 144 -22.86 -24.46 13.52
C GLY A 144 -21.84 -23.33 13.42
N SER A 145 -22.21 -22.26 12.72
CA SER A 145 -21.30 -21.16 12.34
C SER A 145 -21.72 -19.81 12.96
N PRO A 146 -21.71 -19.68 14.31
CA PRO A 146 -22.16 -18.47 15.03
C PRO A 146 -21.10 -17.35 14.98
N LEU A 147 -20.89 -16.78 13.80
CA LEU A 147 -19.94 -15.68 13.59
C LEU A 147 -20.28 -14.44 14.43
N ASP A 148 -21.57 -14.21 14.72
CA ASP A 148 -22.04 -13.18 15.63
C ASP A 148 -21.46 -13.32 17.05
N ASP A 149 -21.48 -14.53 17.63
CA ASP A 149 -20.83 -14.80 18.92
C ASP A 149 -19.31 -14.58 18.86
N GLY A 150 -18.66 -14.97 17.75
CA GLY A 150 -17.24 -14.69 17.51
C GLY A 150 -16.92 -13.19 17.54
N ILE A 151 -17.71 -12.37 16.84
CA ILE A 151 -17.55 -10.91 16.79
C ILE A 151 -17.84 -10.27 18.15
N VAL A 152 -18.89 -10.70 18.86
CA VAL A 152 -19.23 -10.21 20.20
C VAL A 152 -18.12 -10.55 21.19
N GLY A 153 -17.59 -11.78 21.14
CA GLY A 153 -16.46 -12.21 21.95
C GLY A 153 -15.22 -11.36 21.71
N SER A 154 -14.80 -11.19 20.45
CA SER A 154 -13.63 -10.37 20.12
C SER A 154 -13.82 -8.88 20.45
N THR A 155 -15.05 -8.38 20.39
CA THR A 155 -15.39 -7.04 20.87
C THR A 155 -15.16 -6.92 22.38
N ALA A 156 -15.47 -7.94 23.17
CA ALA A 156 -15.15 -7.95 24.60
C ALA A 156 -13.64 -8.04 24.86
N ASP A 157 -12.93 -8.89 24.11
CA ASP A 157 -11.48 -9.09 24.26
C ASP A 157 -10.68 -7.80 23.97
N LEU A 158 -11.18 -6.96 23.05
CA LEU A 158 -10.59 -5.66 22.71
C LEU A 158 -10.91 -4.55 23.72
N ALA A 159 -11.69 -4.78 24.77
CA ALA A 159 -12.19 -3.70 25.64
C ALA A 159 -11.07 -2.85 26.27
N ALA A 160 -9.93 -3.45 26.62
CA ALA A 160 -8.77 -2.76 27.19
C ALA A 160 -7.79 -2.20 26.14
N SER A 161 -8.04 -2.42 24.85
CA SER A 161 -7.10 -2.07 23.78
C SER A 161 -7.09 -0.58 23.44
N ALA A 162 -5.89 -0.02 23.32
CA ALA A 162 -5.65 1.31 22.79
C ALA A 162 -5.01 1.23 21.38
N GLY A 163 -5.07 2.31 20.61
CA GLY A 163 -4.47 2.34 19.27
C GLY A 163 -5.33 1.70 18.18
N LYS A 164 -4.75 1.56 16.97
CA LYS A 164 -5.41 1.01 15.78
C LYS A 164 -5.54 -0.51 15.87
N ILE A 165 -6.62 -1.03 15.33
CA ILE A 165 -7.08 -2.41 15.45
C ILE A 165 -7.25 -2.99 14.04
N ALA A 166 -6.58 -4.10 13.76
CA ALA A 166 -6.90 -4.98 12.65
C ALA A 166 -7.58 -6.23 13.22
N VAL A 167 -8.81 -6.50 12.74
CA VAL A 167 -9.47 -7.79 12.94
C VAL A 167 -9.34 -8.57 11.64
N LEU A 168 -8.87 -9.82 11.72
CA LEU A 168 -8.83 -10.76 10.61
C LEU A 168 -9.86 -11.86 10.84
N VAL A 169 -10.82 -11.98 9.92
CA VAL A 169 -11.84 -13.03 9.93
C VAL A 169 -11.44 -14.11 8.92
N MET A 170 -11.26 -15.34 9.39
CA MET A 170 -11.04 -16.54 8.57
C MET A 170 -12.35 -17.32 8.52
N SER A 171 -12.89 -17.62 7.34
CA SER A 171 -14.12 -18.42 7.18
C SER A 171 -14.36 -18.85 5.73
N ASP A 172 -15.03 -19.98 5.52
CA ASP A 172 -15.61 -20.34 4.21
C ASP A 172 -16.93 -19.60 3.92
N GLY A 173 -17.52 -18.96 4.93
CA GLY A 173 -18.79 -18.25 4.87
C GLY A 173 -19.99 -19.14 4.56
N HIS A 174 -19.86 -20.45 4.76
CA HIS A 174 -20.93 -21.43 4.59
C HIS A 174 -21.88 -21.41 5.78
N ASP A 175 -23.19 -21.42 5.51
CA ASP A 175 -24.26 -21.53 6.52
C ASP A 175 -24.03 -20.71 7.80
N LEU A 176 -23.57 -19.46 7.64
CA LEU A 176 -23.44 -18.52 8.75
C LEU A 176 -24.83 -18.26 9.37
N ASP A 177 -25.07 -18.82 10.55
CA ASP A 177 -26.35 -18.74 11.30
C ASP A 177 -26.84 -17.29 11.44
N SER A 178 -25.88 -16.35 11.54
CA SER A 178 -26.04 -14.91 11.35
C SER A 178 -24.81 -14.38 10.59
N TYR A 179 -25.01 -13.51 9.59
CA TYR A 179 -23.90 -12.88 8.86
C TYR A 179 -23.07 -11.88 9.71
N GLY A 180 -23.35 -11.75 11.02
CA GLY A 180 -22.57 -10.95 11.96
C GLY A 180 -22.59 -9.43 11.70
N THR A 181 -23.41 -8.95 10.77
CA THR A 181 -23.39 -7.55 10.32
C THR A 181 -23.82 -6.56 11.40
N LYS A 182 -24.78 -6.93 12.24
CA LYS A 182 -25.25 -6.11 13.37
C LYS A 182 -24.17 -6.02 14.45
N GLU A 183 -23.54 -7.13 14.76
CA GLU A 183 -22.47 -7.25 15.76
C GLU A 183 -21.23 -6.49 15.28
N MET A 184 -20.90 -6.60 13.99
CA MET A 184 -19.81 -5.82 13.39
C MET A 184 -20.12 -4.32 13.37
N ALA A 185 -21.37 -3.92 13.14
CA ALA A 185 -21.78 -2.52 13.25
C ALA A 185 -21.66 -2.01 14.70
N ALA A 186 -21.97 -2.84 15.70
CA ALA A 186 -21.76 -2.51 17.11
C ALA A 186 -20.25 -2.39 17.43
N MET A 187 -19.43 -3.30 16.93
CA MET A 187 -17.97 -3.26 17.06
C MET A 187 -17.40 -1.97 16.43
N LYS A 188 -17.85 -1.60 15.23
CA LYS A 188 -17.49 -0.32 14.59
C LYS A 188 -17.95 0.89 15.40
N ALA A 189 -19.17 0.86 15.95
CA ALA A 189 -19.67 1.95 16.79
C ALA A 189 -18.82 2.13 18.06
N GLN A 190 -18.33 1.02 18.65
CA GLN A 190 -17.49 1.05 19.84
C GLN A 190 -16.05 1.50 19.58
N TYR A 191 -15.44 1.07 18.47
CA TYR A 191 -14.02 1.33 18.18
C TYR A 191 -13.76 2.46 17.18
N GLY A 192 -14.79 2.91 16.47
CA GLY A 192 -14.72 4.02 15.52
C GLY A 192 -13.68 3.78 14.43
N ASP A 193 -12.92 4.81 14.09
CA ASP A 193 -11.91 4.75 13.02
C ASP A 193 -10.64 3.99 13.39
N ARG A 194 -10.57 3.45 14.61
CA ARG A 194 -9.47 2.56 15.01
C ARG A 194 -9.60 1.18 14.36
N LEU A 195 -10.81 0.73 14.02
CA LEU A 195 -11.09 -0.63 13.55
C LEU A 195 -11.02 -0.72 12.02
N CYS A 196 -10.17 -1.62 11.51
CA CYS A 196 -10.26 -2.19 10.17
C CYS A 196 -10.46 -3.70 10.23
N VAL A 197 -11.29 -4.22 9.32
CA VAL A 197 -11.64 -5.64 9.28
C VAL A 197 -11.21 -6.22 7.94
N TYR A 198 -10.43 -7.29 7.99
CA TYR A 198 -9.96 -8.02 6.82
C TYR A 198 -10.55 -9.42 6.85
N GLY A 199 -10.81 -9.99 5.67
CA GLY A 199 -11.32 -11.34 5.53
C GLY A 199 -10.39 -12.22 4.71
N VAL A 200 -10.28 -13.49 5.06
CA VAL A 200 -9.72 -14.51 4.19
C VAL A 200 -10.77 -15.60 4.01
N TRP A 201 -11.26 -15.71 2.78
CA TRP A 201 -12.23 -16.71 2.39
C TRP A 201 -11.53 -18.04 2.06
N THR A 202 -11.90 -19.09 2.78
CA THR A 202 -11.35 -20.46 2.70
C THR A 202 -12.38 -21.48 2.21
N GLY A 203 -13.38 -21.04 1.46
CA GLY A 203 -14.43 -21.90 0.91
C GLY A 203 -14.10 -22.55 -0.43
N ASN A 204 -14.97 -23.47 -0.81
CA ASN A 204 -14.98 -24.22 -2.07
C ASN A 204 -15.89 -23.54 -3.11
N PRO A 205 -15.89 -23.98 -4.38
CA PRO A 205 -16.65 -23.34 -5.45
C PRO A 205 -18.16 -23.14 -5.17
N GLU A 206 -18.79 -24.06 -4.44
CA GLU A 206 -20.19 -23.91 -4.01
C GLU A 206 -20.43 -22.81 -2.96
N GLU A 207 -19.39 -22.31 -2.30
CA GLU A 207 -19.45 -21.37 -1.16
C GLU A 207 -19.00 -19.95 -1.53
N THR A 208 -18.95 -19.62 -2.82
CA THR A 208 -18.43 -18.33 -3.31
C THR A 208 -19.17 -17.10 -2.74
N SER A 209 -20.40 -17.25 -2.24
CA SER A 209 -21.11 -16.21 -1.50
C SER A 209 -20.40 -15.79 -0.20
N GLY A 210 -19.61 -16.67 0.42
CA GLY A 210 -18.89 -16.39 1.65
C GLY A 210 -17.91 -15.22 1.52
N LEU A 211 -17.23 -15.10 0.37
CA LEU A 211 -16.35 -13.96 0.09
C LEU A 211 -17.10 -12.62 0.08
N ALA A 212 -18.35 -12.60 -0.38
CA ALA A 212 -19.17 -11.39 -0.35
C ALA A 212 -19.56 -11.01 1.07
N VAL A 213 -19.87 -11.99 1.93
CA VAL A 213 -20.15 -11.76 3.36
C VAL A 213 -18.93 -11.16 4.05
N LEU A 214 -17.74 -11.73 3.87
CA LEU A 214 -16.52 -11.19 4.48
C LEU A 214 -16.22 -9.76 4.01
N ASN A 215 -16.42 -9.46 2.72
CA ASN A 215 -16.30 -8.08 2.22
C ASN A 215 -17.35 -7.14 2.80
N GLN A 216 -18.55 -7.63 3.09
CA GLN A 216 -19.58 -6.84 3.75
C GLN A 216 -19.18 -6.45 5.17
N LEU A 217 -18.52 -7.34 5.93
CA LEU A 217 -17.98 -7.01 7.26
C LEU A 217 -16.91 -5.91 7.20
N SER A 218 -15.97 -6.00 6.25
CA SER A 218 -15.00 -4.94 5.96
C SER A 218 -15.66 -3.61 5.60
N SER A 219 -16.73 -3.67 4.79
CA SER A 219 -17.49 -2.49 4.38
C SER A 219 -18.19 -1.80 5.56
N ILE A 220 -18.72 -2.58 6.51
CA ILE A 220 -19.33 -2.07 7.75
C ILE A 220 -18.28 -1.37 8.63
N ALA A 221 -17.07 -1.93 8.74
CA ALA A 221 -15.97 -1.28 9.44
C ALA A 221 -15.50 0.02 8.76
N GLY A 222 -15.76 0.17 7.47
CA GLY A 222 -15.34 1.31 6.64
C GLY A 222 -13.89 1.25 6.16
N CYS A 223 -13.17 0.17 6.48
CA CYS A 223 -11.82 -0.11 5.97
C CYS A 223 -11.47 -1.60 6.07
N GLY A 224 -10.51 -2.00 5.23
CA GLY A 224 -10.15 -3.39 5.01
C GLY A 224 -10.87 -3.99 3.80
N PHE A 225 -10.67 -5.28 3.56
CA PHE A 225 -11.21 -6.03 2.42
C PHE A 225 -11.08 -7.53 2.69
N ALA A 226 -11.80 -8.35 1.92
CA ALA A 226 -11.62 -9.79 1.92
C ALA A 226 -10.89 -10.29 0.67
N VAL A 227 -10.09 -11.33 0.84
CA VAL A 227 -9.36 -12.05 -0.21
C VAL A 227 -9.74 -13.52 -0.19
N SER A 228 -9.54 -14.26 -1.29
CA SER A 228 -9.57 -15.72 -1.24
C SER A 228 -8.22 -16.27 -0.79
N ALA A 229 -8.21 -17.43 -0.13
CA ALA A 229 -7.00 -18.18 0.17
C ALA A 229 -6.11 -18.34 -1.07
N GLU A 230 -6.68 -18.78 -2.19
CA GLU A 230 -5.98 -18.88 -3.47
C GLU A 230 -5.27 -17.58 -3.89
N SER A 231 -5.93 -16.43 -3.74
CA SER A 231 -5.40 -15.14 -4.18
C SER A 231 -4.18 -14.69 -3.38
N ILE A 232 -3.96 -15.22 -2.17
CA ILE A 232 -2.80 -14.94 -1.31
C ILE A 232 -1.87 -16.14 -1.13
N SER A 233 -2.02 -17.19 -1.96
CA SER A 233 -1.28 -18.43 -1.79
C SER A 233 0.22 -18.34 -2.06
N THR A 234 0.68 -17.38 -2.88
CA THR A 234 2.10 -17.18 -3.18
C THR A 234 2.78 -16.24 -2.18
N PRO A 235 4.11 -16.37 -1.97
CA PRO A 235 4.86 -15.47 -1.10
C PRO A 235 4.63 -13.99 -1.37
N GLU A 236 4.65 -13.57 -2.64
CA GLU A 236 4.55 -12.17 -3.04
C GLU A 236 3.17 -11.61 -2.71
N ARG A 237 2.11 -12.38 -3.00
CA ARG A 237 0.73 -11.94 -2.78
C ARG A 237 0.40 -11.91 -1.29
N LEU A 238 0.86 -12.90 -0.51
CA LEU A 238 0.74 -12.86 0.94
C LEU A 238 1.55 -11.70 1.54
N GLY A 239 2.75 -11.44 1.03
CA GLY A 239 3.58 -10.30 1.40
C GLY A 239 2.86 -8.97 1.24
N LEU A 240 2.14 -8.79 0.12
CA LEU A 240 1.31 -7.59 -0.10
C LEU A 240 0.13 -7.51 0.86
N PHE A 241 -0.53 -8.63 1.16
CA PHE A 241 -1.62 -8.68 2.13
C PHE A 241 -1.15 -8.30 3.54
N VAL A 242 -0.06 -8.91 4.01
CA VAL A 242 0.56 -8.61 5.31
C VAL A 242 1.08 -7.16 5.36
N LYS A 243 1.73 -6.68 4.30
CA LYS A 243 2.12 -5.26 4.17
C LYS A 243 0.90 -4.35 4.37
N THR A 244 -0.23 -4.67 3.74
CA THR A 244 -1.43 -3.83 3.78
C THR A 244 -2.07 -3.77 5.18
N ILE A 245 -2.00 -4.87 5.94
CA ILE A 245 -2.52 -4.94 7.32
C ILE A 245 -1.58 -4.20 8.29
N PHE A 246 -0.28 -4.49 8.25
CA PHE A 246 0.65 -4.12 9.32
C PHE A 246 1.48 -2.88 9.04
N LEU A 247 1.65 -2.49 7.78
CA LEU A 247 2.50 -1.38 7.39
C LEU A 247 1.69 -0.28 6.70
N GLN A 248 2.10 0.94 6.93
CA GLN A 248 1.69 2.11 6.18
C GLN A 248 2.96 2.88 5.81
N PRO A 249 2.96 3.65 4.71
CA PRO A 249 4.01 4.64 4.52
C PRO A 249 4.15 5.43 5.82
N GLY A 250 5.37 5.61 6.32
CA GLY A 250 5.59 6.55 7.40
C GLY A 250 5.00 7.90 7.02
N ALA A 251 4.62 8.69 8.02
CA ALA A 251 4.43 10.12 7.75
C ALA A 251 5.65 10.56 6.92
N PRO A 252 5.46 11.12 5.71
CA PRO A 252 6.58 11.59 4.91
C PRO A 252 7.43 12.39 5.87
N ALA A 253 8.66 11.95 6.14
CA ALA A 253 9.44 12.42 7.27
C ALA A 253 9.62 13.92 7.12
N LEU A 254 8.71 14.75 7.68
CA LEU A 254 8.33 16.07 7.15
C LEU A 254 9.27 16.45 6.02
N ILE A 255 9.08 15.88 4.82
CA ILE A 255 9.80 16.41 3.67
C ILE A 255 9.07 17.74 3.56
N PRO A 256 9.70 18.87 3.95
CA PRO A 256 9.00 20.15 3.97
C PRO A 256 8.41 20.25 2.60
N THR A 257 7.07 20.27 2.50
CA THR A 257 6.30 20.02 1.28
C THR A 257 7.08 20.62 0.13
N ALA A 258 7.91 19.79 -0.50
CA ALA A 258 8.77 20.28 -1.55
C ALA A 258 7.81 20.17 -2.69
N VAL A 259 6.93 21.17 -2.78
CA VAL A 259 6.57 21.61 -4.10
C VAL A 259 7.93 21.76 -4.78
N LEU A 260 8.17 20.87 -5.72
CA LEU A 260 9.42 20.75 -6.43
C LEU A 260 9.46 21.94 -7.38
N HIS A 261 9.55 23.14 -6.81
CA HIS A 261 9.53 24.41 -7.50
C HIS A 261 10.90 24.57 -8.14
N VAL A 262 11.01 24.07 -9.35
CA VAL A 262 12.18 24.25 -10.16
C VAL A 262 12.01 25.58 -10.88
N ASP A 263 11.90 26.70 -10.14
CA ASP A 263 11.58 28.04 -10.66
C ASP A 263 12.68 28.52 -11.66
N ILE A 264 12.74 27.92 -12.84
CA ILE A 264 13.74 28.21 -13.87
C ILE A 264 13.13 29.27 -14.75
N GLU A 265 13.58 30.51 -14.58
CA GLU A 265 13.21 31.59 -15.47
C GLU A 265 14.02 31.51 -16.76
N PHE A 266 13.34 31.66 -17.89
CA PHE A 266 13.95 31.77 -19.22
C PHE A 266 13.91 33.20 -19.74
N ASP A 267 14.92 33.57 -20.52
CA ASP A 267 14.89 34.79 -21.32
C ASP A 267 13.69 34.81 -22.28
N ASN A 268 13.24 36.01 -22.64
CA ASN A 268 11.90 36.25 -23.17
C ASN A 268 11.49 35.32 -24.32
N ASP A 269 12.37 35.19 -25.30
CA ASP A 269 12.13 34.45 -26.56
C ASP A 269 12.95 33.15 -26.64
N GLU A 270 13.52 32.71 -25.51
CA GLU A 270 14.42 31.57 -25.44
C GLU A 270 13.78 30.41 -24.67
N TYR A 271 14.25 29.20 -24.99
CA TYR A 271 13.88 27.97 -24.30
C TYR A 271 15.07 27.02 -24.11
N THR A 272 16.30 27.45 -24.45
CA THR A 272 17.50 26.65 -24.18
C THR A 272 17.99 26.88 -22.75
N LEU A 273 18.58 25.85 -22.12
CA LEU A 273 19.12 25.99 -20.76
C LEU A 273 20.19 27.08 -20.64
N GLU A 274 20.95 27.35 -21.71
CA GLU A 274 21.95 28.42 -21.74
C GLU A 274 21.36 29.81 -21.47
N HIS A 275 20.07 30.01 -21.74
CA HIS A 275 19.32 31.24 -21.49
C HIS A 275 18.36 31.11 -20.30
N SER A 276 18.77 30.35 -19.28
CA SER A 276 17.98 30.10 -18.07
C SER A 276 18.70 30.50 -16.79
N THR A 277 17.94 30.84 -15.75
CA THR A 277 18.44 31.15 -14.40
C THR A 277 17.42 30.72 -13.35
N LEU A 278 17.80 30.63 -12.08
CA LEU A 278 16.83 30.40 -11.00
C LEU A 278 16.14 31.72 -10.64
N ALA A 279 14.81 31.75 -10.61
CA ALA A 279 14.00 32.95 -10.38
C ALA A 279 14.35 33.68 -9.06
N LYS A 280 14.81 32.94 -8.04
CA LYS A 280 15.24 33.50 -6.75
C LYS A 280 16.67 34.07 -6.75
N SER A 281 17.43 33.88 -7.83
CA SER A 281 18.82 34.33 -7.97
C SER A 281 18.97 35.69 -8.69
N HIS A 282 17.87 36.40 -8.95
CA HIS A 282 17.89 37.75 -9.54
C HIS A 282 18.44 38.81 -8.56
N VAL A 283 19.70 38.67 -8.16
CA VAL A 283 20.46 39.70 -7.44
C VAL A 283 21.31 40.42 -8.49
N ASN A 284 20.85 41.61 -8.90
CA ASN A 284 21.59 42.59 -9.70
C ASN A 284 22.00 42.19 -11.13
N GLY A 285 21.02 42.08 -12.03
CA GLY A 285 21.25 42.07 -13.48
C GLY A 285 20.96 40.72 -14.16
N HIS A 286 20.38 40.78 -15.37
CA HIS A 286 20.06 39.62 -16.19
C HIS A 286 21.34 38.91 -16.66
N HIS A 287 21.78 37.91 -15.90
CA HIS A 287 22.72 36.93 -16.41
C HIS A 287 22.10 35.55 -16.26
N SER A 288 21.87 34.88 -17.39
CA SER A 288 21.57 33.46 -17.45
C SER A 288 22.68 32.71 -16.71
N ASN A 289 22.31 31.77 -15.85
CA ASN A 289 23.24 30.97 -15.07
C ASN A 289 22.88 29.49 -15.21
N PRO A 290 23.12 28.92 -16.40
CA PRO A 290 22.78 27.53 -16.72
C PRO A 290 23.42 26.52 -15.76
N GLU A 291 24.60 26.81 -15.22
CA GLU A 291 25.31 25.88 -14.35
C GLU A 291 24.61 25.72 -12.99
N THR A 292 24.18 26.84 -12.39
CA THR A 292 23.38 26.79 -11.16
C THR A 292 22.01 26.15 -11.41
N VAL A 293 21.42 26.32 -12.60
CA VAL A 293 20.20 25.61 -13.00
C VAL A 293 20.43 24.10 -13.08
N LYS A 294 21.53 23.64 -13.69
CA LYS A 294 21.89 22.20 -13.77
C LYS A 294 22.11 21.59 -12.39
N GLN A 295 22.85 22.27 -11.51
CA GLN A 295 23.06 21.84 -10.12
C GLN A 295 21.75 21.76 -9.33
N HIS A 296 20.85 22.73 -9.55
CA HIS A 296 19.53 22.71 -8.94
C HIS A 296 18.72 21.52 -9.43
N LEU A 297 18.66 21.29 -10.75
CA LEU A 297 17.99 20.14 -11.35
C LEU A 297 18.53 18.81 -10.82
N GLU A 298 19.84 18.68 -10.61
CA GLU A 298 20.43 17.49 -9.97
C GLU A 298 19.85 17.25 -8.56
N SER A 299 19.72 18.31 -7.77
CA SER A 299 19.11 18.23 -6.43
C SER A 299 17.65 17.78 -6.52
N GLN A 300 16.91 18.24 -7.52
CA GLN A 300 15.50 17.86 -7.71
C GLN A 300 15.36 16.40 -8.16
N VAL A 301 16.26 15.91 -9.00
CA VAL A 301 16.29 14.50 -9.41
C VAL A 301 16.49 13.58 -8.21
N LYS A 302 17.35 13.95 -7.25
CA LYS A 302 17.54 13.19 -6.00
C LYS A 302 16.25 13.15 -5.19
N ALA A 303 15.49 14.24 -5.15
CA ALA A 303 14.20 14.29 -4.47
C ALA A 303 13.13 13.43 -5.18
N ILE A 304 13.01 13.52 -6.51
CA ILE A 304 12.11 12.68 -7.31
C ILE A 304 12.47 11.20 -7.12
N ALA A 305 13.74 10.82 -7.23
CA ALA A 305 14.17 9.43 -7.08
C ALA A 305 13.83 8.82 -5.70
N ALA A 306 13.66 9.66 -4.67
CA ALA A 306 13.25 9.24 -3.33
C ALA A 306 11.73 8.96 -3.21
N THR A 307 10.94 9.25 -4.25
CA THR A 307 9.48 9.10 -4.27
C THR A 307 9.00 8.24 -5.46
N PRO A 308 9.35 6.94 -5.51
CA PRO A 308 9.18 6.10 -6.71
C PRO A 308 7.73 5.90 -7.18
N ASP A 309 6.75 6.06 -6.28
CA ASP A 309 5.32 5.92 -6.58
C ASP A 309 4.67 7.25 -7.03
N THR A 310 5.45 8.31 -7.23
CA THR A 310 4.98 9.66 -7.53
C THR A 310 5.31 10.06 -8.96
N GLN A 311 4.36 10.71 -9.63
CA GLN A 311 4.52 11.22 -11.00
C GLN A 311 4.64 12.75 -10.98
N TYR A 312 5.52 13.30 -11.81
CA TYR A 312 5.76 14.74 -11.94
C TYR A 312 5.54 15.21 -13.38
N GLU A 313 4.86 16.33 -13.60
CA GLU A 313 4.74 16.98 -14.92
C GLU A 313 5.76 18.10 -15.04
N VAL A 314 6.54 18.11 -16.12
CA VAL A 314 7.38 19.27 -16.46
C VAL A 314 6.50 20.31 -17.13
N GLN A 315 6.26 21.44 -16.47
CA GLN A 315 5.34 22.46 -16.92
C GLN A 315 6.08 23.69 -17.42
N GLY A 316 5.78 24.15 -18.63
CA GLY A 316 6.43 25.32 -19.21
C GLY A 316 5.47 26.50 -19.37
N HIS A 317 5.89 27.66 -18.88
CA HIS A 317 5.05 28.85 -18.76
C HIS A 317 5.63 30.04 -19.53
N THR A 318 4.76 30.98 -19.87
CA THR A 318 5.11 32.26 -20.50
C THR A 318 4.39 33.39 -19.78
N ASN A 319 4.93 34.61 -19.88
CA ASN A 319 4.19 35.80 -19.47
C ASN A 319 3.19 36.25 -20.56
N TYR A 320 2.24 37.11 -20.19
CA TYR A 320 1.20 37.65 -21.07
C TYR A 320 1.69 38.76 -22.00
N THR A 321 2.70 38.46 -22.83
CA THR A 321 3.28 39.38 -23.82
C THR A 321 3.51 38.67 -25.15
N GLY A 322 3.42 39.37 -26.29
CA GLY A 322 3.64 38.75 -27.61
C GLY A 322 2.44 37.96 -28.17
N LYS A 323 2.70 37.13 -29.19
CA LYS A 323 1.66 36.39 -29.92
C LYS A 323 1.30 35.09 -29.19
N GLU A 324 0.01 34.82 -29.04
CA GLU A 324 -0.53 33.62 -28.37
C GLU A 324 0.07 32.31 -28.93
N ALA A 325 -0.01 32.09 -30.25
CA ALA A 325 0.54 30.89 -30.87
C ALA A 325 2.05 30.72 -30.62
N ARG A 326 2.80 31.82 -30.52
CA ARG A 326 4.22 31.79 -30.19
C ARG A 326 4.45 31.38 -28.75
N ASN A 327 3.65 31.89 -27.81
CA ASN A 327 3.79 31.56 -26.39
C ASN A 327 3.36 30.14 -26.04
N ILE A 328 2.37 29.60 -26.76
CA ILE A 328 2.05 28.17 -26.67
C ILE A 328 3.28 27.33 -27.05
N ALA A 329 3.93 27.66 -28.17
CA ALA A 329 5.14 26.97 -28.61
C ALA A 329 6.33 27.17 -27.65
N LEU A 330 6.54 28.39 -27.13
CA LEU A 330 7.60 28.68 -26.17
C LEU A 330 7.41 27.94 -24.85
N GLY A 331 6.18 27.93 -24.31
CA GLY A 331 5.86 27.17 -23.10
C GLY A 331 6.17 25.68 -23.29
N GLN A 332 5.73 25.10 -24.42
CA GLN A 332 6.02 23.69 -24.72
C GLN A 332 7.53 23.44 -24.85
N GLY A 333 8.25 24.27 -25.60
CA GLY A 333 9.69 24.10 -25.82
C GLY A 333 10.52 24.23 -24.53
N ARG A 334 10.09 25.08 -23.58
CA ARG A 334 10.73 25.18 -22.26
C ARG A 334 10.54 23.89 -21.44
N ALA A 335 9.32 23.36 -21.41
CA ALA A 335 9.03 22.09 -20.73
C ALA A 335 9.83 20.92 -21.34
N GLU A 336 9.85 20.82 -22.66
CA GLU A 336 10.60 19.79 -23.39
C GLU A 336 12.10 19.90 -23.15
N THR A 337 12.65 21.11 -23.08
CA THR A 337 14.08 21.31 -22.83
C THR A 337 14.48 20.76 -21.46
N VAL A 338 13.72 21.05 -20.41
CA VAL A 338 14.00 20.53 -19.07
C VAL A 338 13.75 19.02 -19.02
N TYR A 339 12.65 18.53 -19.58
CA TYR A 339 12.36 17.08 -19.65
C TYR A 339 13.48 16.29 -20.37
N ASN A 340 13.92 16.77 -21.53
CA ASN A 340 14.98 16.12 -22.31
C ASN A 340 16.31 16.15 -21.57
N TYR A 341 16.64 17.27 -20.92
CA TYR A 341 17.83 17.37 -20.09
C TYR A 341 17.80 16.35 -18.94
N LEU A 342 16.69 16.26 -18.20
CA LEU A 342 16.54 15.33 -17.09
C LEU A 342 16.65 13.87 -17.54
N THR A 343 15.90 13.48 -18.57
CA THR A 343 15.87 12.09 -19.06
C THR A 343 17.17 11.66 -19.75
N THR A 344 17.89 12.59 -20.40
CA THR A 344 19.21 12.29 -21.00
C THR A 344 20.30 12.18 -19.94
N THR A 345 20.25 13.03 -18.91
CA THR A 345 21.33 13.13 -17.90
C THR A 345 21.16 12.10 -16.77
N TYR A 346 19.93 11.70 -16.45
CA TYR A 346 19.61 10.83 -15.30
C TYR A 346 18.73 9.64 -15.73
N PRO A 347 19.34 8.54 -16.22
CA PRO A 347 18.60 7.35 -16.64
C PRO A 347 17.73 6.77 -15.53
N GLY A 348 16.49 6.40 -15.85
CA GLY A 348 15.51 5.84 -14.92
C GLY A 348 14.49 6.86 -14.41
N ILE A 349 14.78 8.16 -14.51
CA ILE A 349 13.86 9.23 -14.07
C ILE A 349 12.62 9.31 -14.95
N GLU A 350 12.70 8.86 -16.22
CA GLU A 350 11.60 8.87 -17.19
C GLU A 350 10.36 8.08 -16.72
N LYS A 351 10.53 7.14 -15.78
CA LYS A 351 9.43 6.36 -15.20
C LYS A 351 8.54 7.17 -14.25
N GLN A 352 9.04 8.31 -13.77
CA GLN A 352 8.39 9.19 -12.79
C GLN A 352 8.03 10.56 -13.39
N LEU A 353 8.29 10.77 -14.68
CA LEU A 353 7.94 11.99 -15.39
C LEU A 353 6.77 11.76 -16.35
N LEU A 354 5.73 12.58 -16.22
CA LEU A 354 4.67 12.72 -17.21
C LEU A 354 5.19 13.45 -18.46
N ALA A 355 4.43 13.38 -19.55
CA ALA A 355 4.76 14.11 -20.77
C ALA A 355 4.89 15.63 -20.48
N PRO A 356 5.94 16.30 -20.98
CA PRO A 356 6.13 17.73 -20.75
C PRO A 356 5.00 18.54 -21.40
N LYS A 357 4.54 19.58 -20.69
CA LYS A 357 3.36 20.35 -21.09
C LYS A 357 3.56 21.86 -20.98
N GLY A 358 3.31 22.56 -22.08
CA GLY A 358 3.24 24.02 -22.10
C GLY A 358 1.88 24.54 -21.61
N TYR A 359 1.88 25.32 -20.53
CA TYR A 359 0.71 26.04 -20.02
C TYR A 359 0.63 27.50 -20.52
N SER A 360 1.66 27.98 -21.26
CA SER A 360 1.70 29.35 -21.76
C SER A 360 1.45 30.36 -20.60
N TRP A 361 0.67 31.40 -20.83
CA TRP A 361 0.25 32.39 -19.83
C TRP A 361 -1.02 32.00 -19.06
N ASN A 362 -1.56 30.79 -19.27
CA ASN A 362 -2.84 30.36 -18.69
C ASN A 362 -2.73 29.88 -17.24
N CYS A 363 -1.50 29.75 -16.73
CA CYS A 363 -1.21 29.38 -15.35
C CYS A 363 -0.16 30.33 -14.74
N PRO A 364 -0.52 31.62 -14.49
CA PRO A 364 0.41 32.60 -13.94
C PRO A 364 0.63 32.37 -12.45
N GLU A 365 1.89 32.45 -12.02
CA GLU A 365 2.26 32.46 -10.60
C GLU A 365 2.14 33.89 -10.05
N GLN A 366 2.62 34.86 -10.83
CA GLN A 366 2.59 36.28 -10.46
C GLN A 366 1.24 36.90 -10.80
N ALA A 367 0.72 37.71 -9.86
CA ALA A 367 -0.57 38.39 -10.02
C ALA A 367 -0.63 39.33 -11.23
N ASP A 368 0.50 39.94 -11.63
CA ASP A 368 0.61 40.57 -12.95
C ASP A 368 0.98 39.50 -13.99
N PRO A 369 0.06 39.12 -14.90
CA PRO A 369 0.33 38.09 -15.89
C PRO A 369 1.44 38.50 -16.86
N ARG A 370 1.77 39.79 -16.99
CA ARG A 370 2.88 40.29 -17.85
C ARG A 370 4.25 40.16 -17.20
N SER A 371 4.30 39.83 -15.91
CA SER A 371 5.55 39.71 -15.16
C SER A 371 6.53 38.75 -15.85
N PRO A 372 7.81 39.13 -16.02
CA PRO A 372 8.85 38.26 -16.58
C PRO A 372 8.99 36.94 -15.82
N HIS A 373 8.75 36.93 -14.50
CA HIS A 373 8.83 35.74 -13.66
C HIS A 373 7.78 34.67 -14.01
N ASN A 374 6.75 34.98 -14.80
CA ASN A 374 5.84 33.97 -15.35
C ASN A 374 6.47 33.16 -16.50
N ARG A 375 7.67 33.52 -16.99
CA ARG A 375 8.42 32.75 -18.00
C ARG A 375 9.25 31.67 -17.34
N ARG A 376 8.58 30.67 -16.79
CA ARG A 376 9.23 29.65 -15.96
C ARG A 376 9.02 28.22 -16.46
N VAL A 377 9.78 27.29 -15.91
CA VAL A 377 9.42 25.87 -15.88
C VAL A 377 9.17 25.46 -14.45
N ASP A 378 8.20 24.58 -14.20
CA ASP A 378 7.94 23.98 -12.88
C ASP A 378 7.96 22.44 -13.01
N LEU A 379 8.22 21.72 -11.91
CA LEU A 379 8.02 20.27 -11.82
C LEU A 379 6.89 19.98 -10.82
N GLU A 380 5.71 19.66 -11.33
CA GLU A 380 4.51 19.59 -10.48
C GLU A 380 4.01 18.16 -10.24
N LEU A 381 3.67 17.88 -8.98
CA LEU A 381 3.14 16.59 -8.53
C LEU A 381 1.80 16.28 -9.22
N ASN A 382 1.71 15.11 -9.86
CA ASN A 382 0.52 14.62 -10.57
C ASN A 382 0.01 15.54 -11.71
N GLY A 383 0.78 16.57 -12.07
CA GLY A 383 0.46 17.54 -13.12
C GLY A 383 -0.67 18.51 -12.80
N GLY A 384 -1.04 19.31 -13.80
CA GLY A 384 -2.08 20.35 -13.68
C GLY A 384 -1.56 21.69 -13.14
N CYS A 385 -2.26 22.77 -13.47
CA CYS A 385 -1.92 24.10 -12.98
C CYS A 385 -2.18 24.21 -11.47
N GLN A 386 -1.15 24.50 -10.68
CA GLN A 386 -1.26 24.70 -9.22
C GLN A 386 -1.72 26.12 -8.83
N HIS A 387 -1.80 27.02 -9.82
CA HIS A 387 -2.32 28.37 -9.66
C HIS A 387 -3.76 28.50 -10.17
N THR A 388 -4.36 29.68 -9.98
CA THR A 388 -5.65 29.97 -10.60
C THR A 388 -5.47 30.00 -12.12
N ALA A 389 -5.99 28.98 -12.80
CA ALA A 389 -5.99 28.95 -14.26
C ALA A 389 -6.85 30.10 -14.80
N ILE A 390 -6.32 30.85 -15.77
CA ILE A 390 -7.01 31.99 -16.38
C ILE A 390 -7.10 31.76 -17.89
N SER A 391 -8.30 31.86 -18.46
CA SER A 391 -8.46 31.75 -19.90
C SER A 391 -7.88 32.96 -20.63
N THR A 392 -7.46 32.78 -21.87
CA THR A 392 -6.96 33.91 -22.68
C THR A 392 -8.05 34.94 -22.95
N GLN A 393 -9.33 34.53 -22.97
CA GLN A 393 -10.46 35.45 -23.07
C GLN A 393 -10.58 36.34 -21.83
N GLU A 394 -10.43 35.79 -20.63
CA GLU A 394 -10.42 36.55 -19.38
C GLU A 394 -9.20 37.47 -19.28
N LEU A 395 -8.01 36.99 -19.66
CA LEU A 395 -6.82 37.83 -19.71
C LEU A 395 -7.01 39.02 -20.66
N ARG A 396 -7.58 38.81 -21.85
CA ARG A 396 -7.88 39.91 -22.80
C ARG A 396 -8.90 40.90 -22.23
N LYS A 397 -9.91 40.41 -21.52
CA LYS A 397 -10.94 41.25 -20.90
C LYS A 397 -10.34 42.14 -19.80
N THR A 398 -9.45 41.59 -18.99
CA THR A 398 -8.89 42.28 -17.82
C THR A 398 -7.66 43.14 -18.16
N TYR A 399 -6.79 42.65 -19.06
CA TYR A 399 -5.48 43.24 -19.35
C TYR A 399 -5.34 43.74 -20.80
N GLY A 400 -6.38 43.64 -21.62
CA GLY A 400 -6.34 43.99 -23.04
C GLY A 400 -5.53 43.00 -23.87
N THR A 401 -5.41 43.24 -25.18
CA THR A 401 -4.57 42.43 -26.07
C THR A 401 -3.10 42.51 -25.64
N PRO A 402 -2.34 41.40 -25.60
CA PRO A 402 -0.92 41.44 -25.26
C PRO A 402 -0.17 42.42 -26.15
N SER A 403 0.77 43.17 -25.57
CA SER A 403 1.67 43.99 -26.38
C SER A 403 2.49 43.09 -27.28
N LEU A 404 2.43 43.32 -28.59
CA LEU A 404 3.37 42.70 -29.53
C LEU A 404 4.70 43.40 -29.31
N GLY A 405 5.65 42.73 -28.63
CA GLY A 405 7.00 43.25 -28.48
C GLY A 405 7.54 43.69 -29.84
N GLY A 406 7.93 44.96 -29.93
CA GLY A 406 8.49 45.53 -31.15
C GLY A 406 9.73 44.75 -31.56
N SER A 407 9.88 44.50 -32.87
CA SER A 407 11.14 44.00 -33.39
C SER A 407 12.25 44.98 -33.00
N HIS A 408 13.22 44.52 -32.22
CA HIS A 408 14.51 45.18 -32.24
C HIS A 408 15.11 44.94 -33.63
N HIS A 409 14.86 45.88 -34.53
CA HIS A 409 15.68 46.04 -35.72
C HIS A 409 17.12 46.24 -35.24
N SER A 410 17.95 45.22 -35.48
CA SER A 410 19.40 45.36 -35.58
C SER A 410 19.70 46.55 -36.49
N LYS A 411 20.03 47.71 -35.90
CA LYS A 411 20.69 48.79 -36.62
C LYS A 411 22.15 48.37 -36.74
N HIS A 412 22.47 47.75 -37.87
CA HIS A 412 23.84 47.73 -38.39
C HIS A 412 24.35 49.17 -38.49
N HIS A 413 25.12 49.62 -37.51
CA HIS A 413 26.04 50.74 -37.74
C HIS A 413 27.28 50.20 -38.46
N ARG A 414 27.21 50.22 -39.80
CA ARG A 414 28.40 50.30 -40.64
C ARG A 414 29.13 51.60 -40.31
N HIS A 415 30.28 51.50 -39.64
CA HIS A 415 31.28 52.54 -39.71
C HIS A 415 31.93 52.47 -41.09
N HIS A 416 31.61 53.43 -41.95
CA HIS A 416 32.39 53.74 -43.13
C HIS A 416 33.13 55.07 -42.91
N LYS A 417 34.46 54.93 -42.90
CA LYS A 417 35.52 55.94 -43.08
C LYS A 417 35.68 57.02 -42.02
#